data_AF-A0A2C9CF07-F1
#
_entry.id   AF-A0A2C9CF07-F1
#
_cell.length_a   1.000
_cell.length_b   1.000
_cell.length_c   1.000
_cell.angle_alpha   90.00
_cell.angle_beta   90.00
_cell.angle_gamma   90.00
#
_symmetry.space_group_name_H-M   'P 1'
#
loop_
_entity.id
_entity.type
_entity.pdbx_description
1 polymer ?
#
loop_
_entity_poly.entity_id
_entity_poly.type
_entity_poly.pdbx_seq_one_letter_code
_entity_poly.pdbx_strand_id
1 'polypeptide(L)' 'MALTRKKSKKQTVTFPLSVFETADTKEDLEDWLLSQNPEFIKNMRKARQDDMQVKGKDWQSLWEELCIK' A
#
# COMPACT_ATOMS: atom_id res chain seq x y z
N MET A 1 36.04 -4.60 -3.69
CA MET A 1 34.92 -4.74 -2.74
C MET A 1 33.70 -5.23 -3.51
N ALA A 2 33.24 -6.45 -3.27
CA ALA A 2 32.14 -7.05 -4.03
C ALA A 2 30.79 -6.52 -3.51
N LEU A 3 30.04 -5.84 -4.39
CA LEU A 3 28.69 -5.37 -4.10
C LEU A 3 27.74 -6.58 -4.08
N THR A 4 27.40 -7.08 -2.89
CA THR A 4 26.40 -8.14 -2.72
C THR A 4 25.02 -7.58 -3.06
N ARG A 5 24.45 -7.97 -4.21
CA ARG A 5 23.06 -7.66 -4.58
C ARG A 5 22.10 -8.30 -3.59
N LYS A 6 21.48 -7.50 -2.72
CA LYS A 6 20.40 -7.92 -1.82
C LYS A 6 19.21 -8.35 -2.69
N LYS A 7 18.92 -9.65 -2.78
CA LYS A 7 17.72 -10.16 -3.46
C LYS A 7 16.50 -9.60 -2.73
N SER A 8 15.78 -8.67 -3.35
CA SER A 8 14.47 -8.23 -2.90
C SER A 8 13.54 -9.45 -2.86
N LYS A 9 12.95 -9.72 -1.69
CA LYS A 9 11.94 -10.76 -1.57
C LYS A 9 10.76 -10.32 -2.42
N LYS A 10 10.44 -11.09 -3.47
CA LYS A 10 9.21 -10.87 -4.22
C LYS A 10 8.06 -11.10 -3.25
N GLN A 11 7.37 -10.04 -2.84
CA GLN A 11 6.15 -10.15 -2.05
C GLN A 11 5.07 -10.67 -3.01
N THR A 12 4.89 -11.99 -3.03
CA THR A 12 3.84 -12.62 -3.81
C THR A 12 2.58 -12.65 -2.97
N VAL A 13 1.56 -11.88 -3.36
CA VAL A 13 0.25 -11.90 -2.73
C VAL A 13 -0.60 -12.94 -3.45
N THR A 14 -1.21 -13.85 -2.69
CA THR A 14 -2.10 -14.88 -3.24
C THR A 14 -3.53 -14.45 -2.98
N PHE A 15 -4.32 -14.27 -4.04
CA PHE A 15 -5.73 -13.94 -3.93
C PHE A 15 -6.59 -15.22 -3.95
N PRO A 16 -7.71 -15.26 -3.19
CA PRO A 16 -8.70 -16.32 -3.34
C PRO A 16 -9.34 -16.29 -4.73
N LEU A 17 -9.68 -17.47 -5.27
CA LEU A 17 -10.35 -17.58 -6.57
C LEU A 17 -11.70 -16.83 -6.58
N SER A 18 -12.41 -16.84 -5.46
CA SER A 18 -13.67 -16.09 -5.33
C SER A 18 -13.50 -14.59 -5.57
N VAL A 19 -12.38 -14.00 -5.13
CA VAL A 19 -12.11 -12.57 -5.31
C VAL A 19 -11.80 -12.26 -6.77
N PHE A 20 -11.06 -13.16 -7.43
CA PHE A 20 -10.76 -13.04 -8.85
C PHE A 20 -12.02 -13.17 -9.71
N GLU A 21 -12.92 -14.08 -9.35
CA GLU A 21 -14.20 -14.26 -10.04
C GLU A 21 -15.17 -13.10 -9.83
N THR A 22 -15.09 -12.40 -8.69
CA THR A 22 -15.94 -11.23 -8.39
C THR A 22 -15.36 -9.90 -8.88
N ALA A 23 -14.08 -9.86 -9.26
CA ALA A 23 -13.44 -8.64 -9.71
C ALA A 23 -13.68 -8.47 -11.22
N ASP A 24 -14.49 -7.47 -11.59
CA ASP A 24 -14.74 -7.12 -12.99
C ASP A 24 -13.60 -6.29 -13.57
N THR A 25 -12.92 -5.50 -12.73
CA THR A 25 -11.86 -4.58 -13.14
C THR A 25 -10.59 -4.72 -12.32
N LYS A 26 -9.48 -4.20 -12.87
CA LYS A 26 -8.20 -4.10 -12.18
C LYS A 26 -8.31 -3.27 -10.89
N GLU A 27 -9.19 -2.27 -10.89
CA GLU A 27 -9.43 -1.38 -9.75
C GLU A 27 -10.03 -2.16 -8.56
N ASP A 28 -10.95 -3.10 -8.82
CA ASP A 28 -11.56 -3.93 -7.77
C ASP A 28 -10.52 -4.81 -7.05
N LEU A 29 -9.52 -5.32 -7.78
CA LEU A 29 -8.42 -6.09 -7.20
C LEU A 29 -7.48 -5.20 -6.38
N GLU A 30 -7.22 -3.98 -6.82
CA GLU A 30 -6.41 -3.01 -6.10
C GLU A 30 -7.10 -2.59 -4.79
N ASP A 31 -8.40 -2.29 -4.83
CA ASP A 31 -9.20 -1.97 -3.65
C ASP A 31 -9.26 -3.13 -2.67
N TRP A 32 -9.43 -4.37 -3.16
CA TRP A 32 -9.36 -5.56 -2.32
C TRP A 32 -7.99 -5.67 -1.65
N LEU A 33 -6.90 -5.51 -2.40
CA LEU A 33 -5.53 -5.58 -1.88
C LEU A 33 -5.29 -4.55 -0.77
N LEU A 34 -5.78 -3.32 -0.97
CA LEU A 34 -5.72 -2.24 0.01
C LEU A 34 -6.56 -2.55 1.26
N SER A 35 -7.73 -3.18 1.10
CA SER A 35 -8.59 -3.59 2.22
C SER A 35 -7.95 -4.63 3.14
N GLN A 36 -7.08 -5.49 2.59
CA GLN A 36 -6.36 -6.51 3.36
C GLN A 36 -5.23 -5.93 4.23
N ASN A 37 -4.86 -4.65 4.03
CA ASN A 37 -3.84 -3.99 4.82
C ASN A 37 -4.46 -2.94 5.77
N PRO A 38 -4.93 -3.36 6.97
CA PRO A 38 -5.57 -2.45 7.93
C PRO A 38 -4.61 -1.39 8.47
N GLU A 39 -3.30 -1.63 8.46
CA GLU A 39 -2.29 -0.64 8.85
C GLU A 39 -2.17 0.47 7.81
N PHE A 40 -2.20 0.12 6.52
CA PHE A 40 -2.23 1.08 5.42
C PHE A 40 -3.46 2.00 5.49
N ILE A 41 -4.65 1.42 5.72
CA ILE A 41 -5.89 2.20 5.85
C ILE A 41 -5.86 3.12 7.08
N LYS A 42 -5.30 2.67 8.21
CA LYS A 42 -5.11 3.52 9.40
C LYS A 42 -4.17 4.70 9.11
N ASN A 43 -3.08 4.45 8.39
CA ASN A 43 -2.13 5.49 8.02
C ASN A 43 -2.74 6.50 7.03
N MET A 44 -3.51 6.05 6.05
CA MET A 44 -4.25 6.93 5.13
C MET A 44 -5.27 7.82 5.87
N ARG A 45 -6.02 7.26 6.83
CA ARG A 45 -6.94 8.04 7.67
C ARG A 45 -6.22 9.11 8.49
N LYS A 46 -5.06 8.75 9.05
CA LYS A 46 -4.23 9.67 9.82
C LYS A 46 -3.69 10.81 8.93
N ALA A 47 -3.16 10.48 7.75
CA ALA A 47 -2.73 11.47 6.77
C ALA A 47 -3.85 12.45 6.40
N ARG A 48 -5.06 11.95 6.17
CA ARG A 48 -6.24 12.80 5.90
C ARG A 48 -6.60 13.71 7.07
N GLN A 49 -6.50 13.24 8.31
CA GLN A 49 -6.72 14.06 9.50
C GLN A 49 -5.65 15.15 9.69
N ASP A 50 -4.39 14.84 9.35
CA ASP A 50 -3.28 15.79 9.42
C ASP A 50 -3.38 16.87 8.33
N ASP A 51 -3.83 16.51 7.13
CA ASP A 51 -4.16 17.44 6.04
C ASP A 51 -5.31 18.39 6.42
N MET A 52 -6.39 17.86 7.01
CA MET A 52 -7.51 18.67 7.50
C MET A 52 -7.09 19.68 8.58
N GLN A 53 -6.03 19.38 9.33
CA GLN A 53 -5.48 20.26 10.36
C GLN A 53 -4.43 21.26 9.82
N VAL A 54 -4.21 21.32 8.49
CA VAL A 54 -3.20 22.17 7.83
C VAL A 54 -1.79 21.91 8.41
N LYS A 55 -1.55 20.68 8.85
CA LYS A 55 -0.22 20.14 9.19
C LYS A 55 0.29 19.20 8.11
N GLY A 56 -0.26 19.32 6.90
CA GLY A 56 -0.02 18.43 5.78
C GLY A 56 1.47 18.26 5.53
N LYS A 57 1.98 17.05 5.79
CA LYS A 57 3.27 16.64 5.28
C LYS A 57 3.14 16.55 3.76
N ASP A 58 4.22 16.87 3.06
CA ASP A 58 4.26 16.74 1.61
C ASP A 58 3.89 15.30 1.20
N TRP A 59 2.99 15.16 0.24
CA TRP A 59 2.46 13.86 -0.21
C TRP A 59 3.58 12.90 -0.63
N GLN A 60 4.66 13.46 -1.17
CA GLN A 60 5.85 12.72 -1.59
C GLN A 60 6.60 12.12 -0.38
N SER A 61 6.66 12.85 0.74
CA SER A 61 7.28 12.38 1.99
C SER A 61 6.45 11.28 2.67
N LEU A 62 5.12 11.39 2.59
CA LEU A 62 4.21 10.36 3.09
C LEU A 62 4.31 9.07 2.26
N TRP A 63 4.44 9.18 0.94
CA TRP A 63 4.61 8.01 0.08
C TRP A 63 5.90 7.23 0.37
N GLU A 64 7.00 7.94 0.68
CA GLU A 64 8.27 7.31 1.08
C GLU A 64 8.19 6.65 2.48
N GLU A 65 7.48 7.27 3.43
CA GLU A 65 7.26 6.67 4.76
C GLU A 65 6.31 5.46 4.72
N LEU A 66 5.33 5.45 3.80
CA LEU A 66 4.30 4.41 3.68
C LEU A 66 4.66 3.27 2.73
N CYS A 67 5.61 3.47 1.82
CA CYS A 67 6.14 2.39 1.00
C CYS A 67 6.98 1.43 1.84
N ILE A 68 6.30 0.36 2.24
CA ILE A 68 6.83 -0.91 2.74
C ILE A 68 8.07 -1.31 1.93
N LYS A 69 9.18 -1.53 2.65
CA LYS A 69 10.50 -1.90 2.11
C LYS A 69 10.57 -3.32 1.56
#